data_AF-A0A0F9JXP1-F1
#
_entry.id   AF-A0A0F9JXP1-F1
#
_cell.length_a   1.000
_cell.length_b   1.000
_cell.length_c   1.000
_cell.angle_alpha   90.00
_cell.angle_beta   90.00
_cell.angle_gamma   90.00
#
_symmetry.space_group_name_H-M   'P 1'
#
loop_
_entity.id
_entity.type
_entity.pdbx_description
1 polymer ?
#
loop_
_entity_poly.entity_id
_entity_poly.type
_entity_poly.pdbx_seq_one_letter_code
_entity_poly.pdbx_strand_id
1 'polypeptide(L)' 'MPKIGRNEPCPCKQGLKFKHCHGDVVKLEECKHVARVRMAELIVEEKLKKGMVCKHGVTKGEHCKECKVEG' A
#
# COMPACT_ATOMS: atom_id res chain seq x y z
N MET A 1 2.83 23.31 0.25
CA MET A 1 3.40 23.16 1.61
C MET A 1 4.71 23.93 1.67
N PRO A 2 5.01 24.68 2.75
CA PRO A 2 6.29 25.35 2.90
C PRO A 2 7.43 24.32 2.82
N LYS A 3 8.55 24.69 2.19
CA LYS A 3 9.74 23.84 2.12
C LYS A 3 10.38 23.82 3.51
N ILE A 4 10.18 22.73 4.25
CA ILE A 4 10.80 22.53 5.57
C ILE A 4 12.28 22.21 5.36
N GLY A 5 13.15 22.96 6.04
CA GLY A 5 14.58 22.74 6.07
C GLY A 5 14.92 21.42 6.77
N ARG A 6 15.91 20.69 6.24
CA ARG A 6 16.34 19.38 6.76
C ARG A 6 16.72 19.39 8.25
N ASN A 7 17.20 20.51 8.77
CA ASN A 7 17.62 20.65 10.17
C ASN A 7 16.53 21.22 11.09
N GLU A 8 15.41 21.69 10.55
CA GLU A 8 14.29 22.22 11.34
C GLU A 8 13.57 21.09 12.08
N PRO A 9 12.87 21.39 13.19
CA PRO A 9 11.99 20.43 13.85
C PRO A 9 10.97 19.86 12.87
N CYS A 10 10.78 18.54 12.92
CA CYS A 10 9.79 17.87 12.08
C CYS A 10 8.36 18.21 12.54
N PRO A 11 7.43 18.55 11.63
CA PRO A 11 6.08 19.01 11.98
C PRO A 11 5.19 17.95 12.63
N CYS A 12 5.61 16.68 12.64
CA CYS A 12 4.91 15.58 13.32
C CYS A 12 5.01 15.63 14.86
N LYS A 13 5.74 16.62 15.41
CA LYS A 13 5.86 16.89 16.86
C LYS A 13 6.48 15.75 17.69
N GLN A 14 7.25 14.85 17.05
CA GLN A 14 7.99 13.77 17.73
C GLN A 14 9.37 14.23 18.29
N GLY A 15 9.66 15.53 18.27
CA GLY A 15 10.92 16.09 18.79
C GLY A 15 12.16 15.90 17.93
N LEU A 16 12.06 15.27 16.75
CA LEU A 16 13.18 15.02 15.84
C LEU A 16 13.35 16.13 14.79
N LYS A 17 14.58 16.34 14.31
CA LYS A 17 14.85 17.13 13.10
C LYS A 17 14.23 16.45 11.88
N PHE A 18 13.79 17.23 10.89
CA PHE A 18 13.13 16.71 9.69
C PHE A 18 13.93 15.60 9.00
N LYS A 19 15.25 15.78 8.82
CA LYS A 19 16.14 14.77 8.20
C LYS A 19 16.28 13.44 8.95
N HIS A 20 15.91 13.38 10.22
CA HIS A 20 15.92 12.15 11.02
C HIS A 20 14.51 11.57 11.23
N CYS A 21 13.50 12.21 10.64
CA CYS A 21 12.09 11.85 10.76
C CYS A 21 11.49 11.68 9.36
N HIS A 22 10.51 12.50 8.96
CA HIS A 22 9.82 12.39 7.66
C HIS A 22 10.67 12.79 6.45
N GLY A 23 11.80 13.47 6.67
CA GLY A 23 12.80 13.78 5.64
C GLY A 23 13.97 12.81 5.60
N ASP A 24 13.91 11.71 6.37
CA ASP A 24 14.88 10.62 6.30
C ASP A 24 14.57 9.75 5.07
N VAL A 25 15.51 9.67 4.14
CA VAL A 25 15.32 8.97 2.87
C VAL A 25 15.13 7.47 3.04
N VAL A 26 15.83 6.85 4.00
CA VAL A 26 15.75 5.39 4.21
C VAL A 26 14.38 5.05 4.77
N LYS A 27 13.92 5.80 5.78
CA LYS A 27 12.59 5.60 6.36
C LYS A 27 11.49 5.86 5.34
N LEU A 28 11.66 6.87 4.49
CA LEU A 28 10.68 7.19 3.45
C LEU A 28 10.55 6.08 2.41
N GLU A 29 11.67 5.51 1.95
CA GLU A 29 11.63 4.38 1.01
C GLU A 29 10.99 3.13 1.63
N GLU A 30 11.25 2.87 2.91
CA GLU A 30 10.58 1.78 3.62
C GLU A 30 9.05 2.00 3.70
N CYS A 31 8.62 3.20 4.12
CA CYS A 31 7.20 3.55 4.14
C CYS A 31 6.54 3.41 2.75
N LYS A 32 7.23 3.82 1.68
CA LYS A 32 6.75 3.65 0.31
C LYS A 32 6.61 2.18 -0.06
N HIS A 33 7.55 1.33 0.36
CA HIS A 33 7.46 -0.11 0.14
C HIS A 33 6.23 -0.71 0.82
N VAL A 34 6.05 -0.43 2.11
CA VAL A 34 4.89 -0.87 2.89
C VAL A 34 3.58 -0.39 2.26
N ALA A 35 3.49 0.89 1.89
CA ALA A 35 2.31 1.46 1.26
C ALA A 35 1.96 0.76 -0.06
N ARG A 36 2.97 0.46 -0.90
CA ARG A 36 2.79 -0.24 -2.18
C ARG A 36 2.26 -1.66 -1.97
N VAL A 37 2.84 -2.41 -1.04
CA VAL A 37 2.43 -3.79 -0.74
C VAL A 37 0.99 -3.79 -0.20
N ARG A 38 0.71 -2.96 0.81
CA ARG A 38 -0.63 -2.88 1.39
C ARG A 38 -1.68 -2.43 0.36
N MET A 39 -1.34 -1.47 -0.50
CA MET A 39 -2.24 -1.04 -1.56
C MET A 39 -2.53 -2.19 -2.54
N ALA A 40 -1.54 -3.00 -2.90
CA ALA A 40 -1.74 -4.16 -3.77
C ALA A 40 -2.71 -5.18 -3.13
N GLU A 41 -2.56 -5.47 -1.83
CA GLU A 41 -3.49 -6.32 -1.09
C GLU A 41 -4.93 -5.78 -1.12
N LEU A 42 -5.10 -4.49 -0.82
CA LEU A 42 -6.42 -3.84 -0.85
C LEU A 42 -7.05 -3.89 -2.26
N ILE A 43 -6.24 -3.74 -3.32
CA ILE A 43 -6.72 -3.87 -4.70
C ILE A 43 -7.20 -5.31 -4.97
N VAL A 44 -6.47 -6.32 -4.50
CA VAL A 44 -6.89 -7.73 -4.64
C VAL A 44 -8.20 -7.98 -3.89
N GLU A 45 -8.34 -7.47 -2.67
CA GLU A 45 -9.59 -7.55 -1.90
C GLU A 45 -10.77 -6.91 -2.66
N GLU A 46 -10.57 -5.73 -3.23
CA GLU A 46 -11.60 -5.05 -4.03
C GLU A 46 -11.94 -5.83 -5.32
N LYS A 47 -10.95 -6.41 -6.00
CA LYS A 47 -11.17 -7.27 -7.17
C LYS A 47 -11.99 -8.51 -6.79
N LEU A 48 -11.74 -9.12 -5.64
CA LEU A 48 -12.53 -10.26 -5.12
C LEU A 48 -13.98 -9.85 -4.88
N LYS A 49 -14.22 -8.73 -4.17
CA LYS A 49 -15.58 -8.23 -3.88
C LYS A 49 -16.38 -7.95 -5.15
N LYS A 50 -15.73 -7.43 -6.19
CA LYS A 50 -16.34 -7.15 -7.49
C LYS A 50 -16.48 -8.39 -8.38
N GLY A 51 -16.09 -9.57 -7.91
CA GLY A 51 -16.11 -10.80 -8.68
C GLY A 51 -15.21 -10.76 -9.92
N MET A 52 -14.18 -9.90 -9.92
CA MET A 52 -13.20 -9.80 -11.00
C MET A 52 -12.14 -10.90 -10.93
N VAL A 53 -11.90 -11.41 -9.72
CA VAL A 53 -11.10 -12.62 -9.46
C VAL A 53 -11.84 -13.47 -8.44
N CYS A 54 -11.59 -14.78 -8.44
CA CYS A 54 -12.07 -15.68 -7.41
C CYS A 54 -11.03 -15.80 -6.27
N LYS A 55 -11.42 -16.44 -5.15
CA LYS A 55 -10.54 -16.67 -3.99
C LYS A 55 -9.27 -17.49 -4.29
N HIS A 56 -9.23 -18.19 -5.41
CA HIS A 56 -8.07 -18.94 -5.90
C HIS A 56 -7.20 -18.12 -6.88
N GLY A 57 -7.49 -16.82 -7.04
CA GLY A 57 -6.72 -15.90 -7.88
C GLY A 57 -7.03 -15.97 -9.38
N VAL A 58 -8.01 -16.77 -9.81
CA VAL A 58 -8.40 -16.89 -11.23
C VAL A 58 -9.31 -15.72 -11.63
N THR A 59 -9.05 -15.12 -12.79
CA THR A 59 -9.79 -13.92 -13.23
C THR A 59 -11.17 -14.27 -13.82
N LYS A 60 -12.08 -13.30 -13.82
CA LYS A 60 -13.40 -13.43 -14.43
C LYS A 60 -13.28 -13.70 -15.93
N GLY A 61 -13.80 -14.84 -16.38
CA GLY A 61 -13.71 -15.30 -17.77
C GLY A 61 -12.75 -16.48 -17.96
N GLU A 62 -11.91 -16.78 -16.97
CA GLU A 62 -11.09 -17.98 -16.93
C GLU A 62 -11.77 -19.10 -16.15
N HIS A 63 -11.48 -20.36 -16.49
CA HIS A 63 -12.01 -21.51 -15.77
C HIS A 63 -11.19 -21.78 -14.50
N CYS A 64 -11.82 -21.65 -13.34
CA CYS A 64 -11.23 -22.02 -12.06
C CYS A 64 -11.71 -23.41 -11.62
N LYS A 65 -10.80 -24.39 -11.60
CA LYS A 65 -11.10 -25.79 -11.26
C LYS A 65 -11.62 -26.00 -9.83
N GLU A 66 -11.32 -25.07 -8.94
CA GLU A 66 -11.64 -25.14 -7.50
C GLU A 66 -12.92 -24.35 -7.15
N CYS A 67 -13.32 -23.42 -8.02
CA CYS A 67 -14.55 -22.65 -7.88
C CYS A 67 -15.72 -23.48 -8.42
N LYS A 68 -16.37 -24.26 -7.54
CA LYS A 68 -17.66 -24.89 -7.82
C LYS A 68 -18.81 -23.87 -7.81
N VAL A 69 -18.66 -22.74 -8.51
CA VAL A 69 -19.75 -21.77 -8.62
C VAL A 69 -20.64 -22.29 -9.75
N GLU A 70 -21.70 -23.00 -9.37
CA GLU A 70 -22.82 -23.27 -10.28
C GLU A 70 -23.39 -21.92 -10.73
N GLY A 71 -23.68 -21.81 -12.03
CA GLY A 71 -23.88 -20.57 -12.78
C GLY A 71 -24.97 -19.64 -12.27
#